data_AF-A0A0R1PDV7-F1
#
_entry.id   AF-A0A0R1PDV7-F1
#
_cell.length_a   1.000
_cell.length_b   1.000
_cell.length_c   1.000
_cell.angle_alpha   90.00
_cell.angle_beta   90.00
_cell.angle_gamma   90.00
#
_symmetry.space_group_name_H-M   'P 1'
#
loop_
_entity.id
_entity.type
_entity.pdbx_description
1 polymer ?
#
loop_
_entity_poly.entity_id
_entity_poly.type
_entity_poly.pdbx_seq_one_letter_code
_entity_poly.pdbx_strand_id
1 'polypeptide(L)'
;MVSQLVIVWLVCSYFFEGDIQIPLIGFSVVAGIFCDLYYSGILGLFMFLYPMVVGLTKLLAKYITSSFPMIVLVFLIDLTVFELFNYWAYAAVGIAKVGLGGFLLDTLLPTLLLNLVYLLFLYFPLQKLITWAADIERR
;
A
#
# COMPACT_ATOMS: atom_id res chain seq x y z
N MET A 1 11.94 9.67 4.04
CA MET A 1 11.58 8.24 4.14
C MET A 1 10.30 8.11 4.96
N VAL A 2 9.31 7.36 4.47
CA VAL A 2 8.00 7.20 5.12
C VAL A 2 7.70 5.71 5.34
N SER A 3 7.14 5.37 6.50
CA SER A 3 6.67 4.01 6.75
C SER A 3 5.27 3.82 6.17
N GLN A 4 5.12 2.92 5.20
CA GLN A 4 3.87 2.63 4.49
C GLN A 4 3.35 1.24 4.88
N LEU A 5 3.31 0.96 6.19
CA LEU A 5 2.82 -0.30 6.76
C LEU A 5 1.38 -0.62 6.33
N VAL A 6 0.55 0.41 6.12
CA VAL A 6 -0.83 0.26 5.65
C VAL A 6 -0.86 -0.34 4.25
N ILE A 7 0.02 0.10 3.34
CA ILE A 7 0.11 -0.45 1.98
C ILE A 7 0.60 -1.90 2.01
N VAL A 8 1.61 -2.21 2.85
CA VAL A 8 2.07 -3.59 3.06
C VAL A 8 0.90 -4.49 3.48
N TRP A 9 0.12 -4.04 4.46
CA TRP A 9 -1.03 -4.79 4.95
C TRP A 9 -2.12 -4.95 3.87
N LEU A 10 -2.47 -3.89 3.13
CA LEU A 10 -3.49 -3.94 2.07
C LEU A 10 -3.11 -4.90 0.94
N VAL A 11 -1.88 -4.82 0.45
CA VAL A 11 -1.39 -5.69 -0.63
C VAL A 11 -1.32 -7.15 -0.16
N CYS A 12 -0.75 -7.41 1.02
CA CYS A 12 -0.70 -8.77 1.56
C CYS A 12 -2.09 -9.34 1.82
N SER A 13 -3.02 -8.53 2.34
CA SER A 13 -4.40 -8.96 2.58
C SER A 13 -5.02 -9.47 1.30
N TYR A 14 -4.91 -8.74 0.19
CA TYR A 14 -5.47 -9.14 -1.09
C TYR A 14 -4.93 -10.49 -1.60
N PHE A 15 -3.62 -10.72 -1.51
CA PHE A 15 -3.02 -11.98 -1.99
C PHE A 15 -3.27 -13.18 -1.08
N PHE A 16 -3.55 -12.95 0.21
CA PHE A 16 -3.78 -14.02 1.19
C PHE A 16 -5.26 -14.27 1.51
N GLU A 17 -6.15 -13.43 0.97
CA GLU A 17 -7.60 -13.42 1.18
C GLU A 17 -8.31 -14.74 0.79
N GLY A 18 -7.69 -15.56 -0.08
CA GLY A 18 -8.21 -16.89 -0.42
C GLY A 18 -9.62 -16.83 -1.01
N ASP A 19 -10.59 -17.49 -0.35
CA ASP A 19 -12.01 -17.53 -0.76
C ASP A 19 -12.90 -16.51 -0.02
N ILE A 20 -12.35 -15.77 0.96
CA ILE A 20 -13.15 -14.84 1.76
C ILE A 20 -13.22 -13.52 1.01
N GLN A 21 -14.39 -12.90 0.91
CA GLN A 21 -14.50 -11.56 0.36
C GLN A 21 -14.33 -10.53 1.48
N ILE A 22 -13.09 -10.25 1.85
CA ILE A 22 -12.73 -9.15 2.73
C ILE A 22 -13.04 -7.84 1.98
N PRO A 23 -13.82 -6.91 2.55
CA PRO A 23 -14.13 -5.63 1.91
C PRO A 23 -12.92 -4.67 1.96
N LEU A 24 -11.82 -4.98 1.26
CA LEU A 24 -10.56 -4.18 1.26
C LEU A 24 -10.78 -2.72 0.88
N ILE A 25 -11.75 -2.42 0.01
CA ILE A 25 -12.08 -1.04 -0.37
C ILE A 25 -12.64 -0.28 0.84
N GLY A 26 -13.50 -0.89 1.65
CA GLY A 26 -14.01 -0.26 2.87
C GLY A 26 -12.89 -0.02 3.89
N PHE A 27 -12.04 -1.03 4.11
CA PHE A 27 -10.90 -0.91 5.04
C PHE A 27 -9.89 0.14 4.62
N SER A 28 -9.56 0.22 3.32
CA SER A 28 -8.62 1.23 2.80
C SER A 28 -9.16 2.65 2.93
N VAL A 29 -10.46 2.88 2.74
CA VAL A 29 -11.09 4.20 3.00
C VAL A 29 -10.96 4.58 4.47
N VAL A 30 -11.31 3.66 5.38
CA VAL A 30 -11.25 3.92 6.83
C VAL A 30 -9.81 4.19 7.27
N ALA A 31 -8.85 3.34 6.85
CA ALA A 31 -7.43 3.55 7.12
C ALA A 31 -6.93 4.89 6.55
N GLY A 32 -7.42 5.28 5.37
CA GLY A 32 -7.09 6.55 4.74
C GLY A 32 -7.56 7.75 5.55
N ILE A 33 -8.77 7.69 6.11
CA ILE A 33 -9.30 8.74 7.01
C ILE A 33 -8.40 8.89 8.25
N PHE A 34 -7.99 7.78 8.88
CA PHE A 34 -7.09 7.83 10.03
C PHE A 34 -5.72 8.41 9.66
N CYS A 35 -5.18 8.06 8.51
CA CYS A 35 -3.92 8.61 8.02
C CYS A 35 -4.03 10.09 7.66
N ASP A 36 -5.12 10.54 7.06
CA ASP A 36 -5.34 11.96 6.74
C ASP A 36 -5.39 12.84 8.00
N LEU A 37 -5.97 12.33 9.09
CA LEU A 37 -6.00 13.02 10.38
C LEU A 37 -4.62 13.19 11.03
N TYR A 38 -3.67 12.28 10.73
CA TYR A 38 -2.37 12.24 11.39
C TYR A 38 -1.20 12.75 10.52
N TYR A 39 -1.23 12.52 9.20
CA TYR A 39 -0.07 12.70 8.32
C TYR A 39 -0.16 13.89 7.36
N SER A 40 -1.25 14.08 6.62
CA SER A 40 -1.20 14.93 5.43
C SER A 40 -1.45 16.41 5.71
N GLY A 41 -2.21 16.74 6.77
CA GLY A 41 -2.81 18.07 6.91
C GLY A 41 -3.79 18.44 5.79
N ILE A 42 -4.02 17.52 4.84
CA ILE A 42 -4.92 17.63 3.68
C ILE A 42 -5.96 16.52 3.84
N LEU A 43 -7.12 16.88 4.36
CA LEU A 43 -8.21 15.92 4.53
C LEU A 43 -8.62 15.33 3.17
N GLY A 44 -8.60 14.01 3.05
CA GLY A 44 -9.08 13.27 1.89
C GLY A 44 -7.99 12.75 0.94
N LEU A 45 -6.71 13.06 1.15
CA LEU A 45 -5.63 12.60 0.27
C LEU A 45 -5.45 11.08 0.37
N PHE A 46 -5.20 10.56 1.57
CA PHE A 46 -5.02 9.13 1.81
C PHE A 46 -6.33 8.36 1.73
N MET A 47 -7.46 8.99 2.07
CA MET A 47 -8.80 8.43 1.83
C MET A 47 -9.02 8.06 0.36
N PHE A 48 -8.41 8.78 -0.58
CA PHE A 48 -8.49 8.48 -2.02
C PHE A 48 -7.35 7.55 -2.49
N LEU A 49 -6.12 7.81 -2.04
CA LEU A 49 -4.95 7.07 -2.52
C LEU A 49 -4.94 5.60 -2.07
N TYR A 50 -5.38 5.27 -0.86
CA TYR A 50 -5.35 3.87 -0.41
C TYR A 50 -6.34 2.96 -1.15
N PRO A 51 -7.61 3.36 -1.39
CA PRO A 51 -8.50 2.59 -2.26
C PRO A 51 -7.98 2.50 -3.70
N MET A 52 -7.32 3.55 -4.20
CA MET A 52 -6.67 3.52 -5.52
C MET A 52 -5.60 2.43 -5.58
N VAL A 53 -4.77 2.30 -4.55
CA VAL A 53 -3.77 1.23 -4.44
C VAL A 53 -4.44 -0.14 -4.45
N VAL A 54 -5.48 -0.36 -3.65
CA VAL A 54 -6.23 -1.63 -3.66
C VAL A 54 -6.79 -1.94 -5.06
N GLY A 55 -7.31 -0.94 -5.75
CA GLY A 55 -7.79 -1.08 -7.13
C GLY A 55 -6.66 -1.45 -8.10
N LEU A 56 -5.48 -0.86 -7.94
CA LEU A 56 -4.30 -1.18 -8.74
C LEU A 56 -3.79 -2.59 -8.46
N THR A 57 -3.70 -3.00 -7.19
CA THR A 57 -3.34 -4.37 -6.79
C THR A 57 -4.28 -5.39 -7.43
N LYS A 58 -5.60 -5.14 -7.37
CA LYS A 58 -6.62 -5.99 -8.03
C LYS A 58 -6.42 -6.09 -9.53
N LEU A 59 -6.15 -4.96 -10.18
CA LEU A 59 -5.91 -4.91 -11.62
C LEU A 59 -4.64 -5.71 -11.99
N LEU A 60 -3.54 -5.49 -11.29
CA LEU A 60 -2.26 -6.16 -11.55
C LEU A 60 -2.33 -7.66 -11.29
N ALA A 61 -2.97 -8.07 -10.19
CA ALA A 61 -3.11 -9.47 -9.83
C ALA A 61 -3.98 -10.28 -10.80
N LYS A 62 -4.83 -9.64 -11.61
CA LYS A 62 -5.55 -10.32 -12.70
C LYS A 62 -4.60 -10.89 -13.78
N TYR A 63 -3.41 -10.28 -13.93
CA TYR A 63 -2.44 -10.64 -14.97
C TYR A 63 -1.24 -11.42 -14.43
N ILE A 64 -1.13 -11.58 -13.11
CA ILE A 64 0.07 -12.06 -12.44
C ILE A 64 -0.28 -13.22 -11.50
N THR A 65 0.62 -14.20 -11.37
CA THR A 65 0.45 -15.33 -10.43
C THR A 65 0.69 -14.92 -8.97
N SER A 66 0.03 -15.59 -8.03
CA SER A 66 0.19 -15.35 -6.58
C SER A 66 1.47 -15.97 -5.99
N SER A 67 2.61 -15.78 -6.66
CA SER A 67 3.92 -16.22 -6.18
C SER A 67 4.64 -15.11 -5.42
N PHE A 68 5.51 -15.48 -4.47
CA PHE A 68 6.21 -14.51 -3.62
C PHE A 68 6.92 -13.37 -4.40
N PRO A 69 7.74 -13.65 -5.45
CA PRO A 69 8.40 -12.59 -6.21
C PRO A 69 7.41 -11.66 -6.93
N MET A 70 6.27 -12.20 -7.34
CA MET A 70 5.23 -11.42 -8.00
C MET A 70 4.50 -10.49 -7.04
N ILE A 71 4.25 -10.94 -5.81
CA ILE A 71 3.68 -10.09 -4.75
C ILE A 71 4.63 -8.92 -4.46
N VAL A 72 5.93 -9.19 -4.37
CA VAL A 72 6.95 -8.14 -4.19
C VAL A 72 6.92 -7.15 -5.35
N LEU A 73 6.80 -7.63 -6.59
CA LEU A 73 6.74 -6.76 -7.78
C LEU A 73 5.51 -5.87 -7.77
N VAL A 74 4.32 -6.44 -7.50
CA VAL A 74 3.07 -5.69 -7.39
C VAL A 74 3.17 -4.64 -6.30
N PHE A 75 3.70 -5.01 -5.13
CA PHE A 75 3.93 -4.09 -4.02
C PHE A 75 4.83 -2.91 -4.40
N LEU A 76 5.95 -3.16 -5.11
CA LEU A 76 6.85 -2.09 -5.53
C LEU A 76 6.20 -1.14 -6.54
N ILE A 77 5.38 -1.66 -7.47
CA ILE A 77 4.62 -0.83 -8.41
C ILE A 77 3.59 0.02 -7.66
N ASP A 78 2.80 -0.61 -6.79
CA ASP A 78 1.77 0.06 -6.00
C ASP A 78 2.36 1.20 -5.17
N LEU A 79 3.48 0.92 -4.47
CA LEU A 79 4.17 1.90 -3.64
C LEU A 79 4.79 3.04 -4.47
N THR A 80 5.35 2.73 -5.63
CA THR A 80 5.91 3.76 -6.53
C THR A 80 4.82 4.68 -7.07
N VAL A 81 3.71 4.10 -7.53
CA VAL A 81 2.56 4.88 -8.04
C VAL A 81 1.99 5.74 -6.92
N PHE A 82 1.80 5.16 -5.73
CA PHE A 82 1.30 5.88 -4.56
C PHE A 82 2.18 7.09 -4.21
N GLU A 83 3.49 6.92 -4.08
CA GLU A 83 4.40 8.02 -3.73
C GLU A 83 4.46 9.09 -4.82
N LEU A 84 4.35 8.70 -6.10
CA LEU A 84 4.32 9.65 -7.21
C LEU A 84 3.05 10.53 -7.19
N PHE A 85 1.88 9.92 -6.98
CA PHE A 85 0.62 10.66 -6.83
C PHE A 85 0.63 11.55 -5.60
N ASN A 86 1.19 11.06 -4.50
CA ASN A 86 1.37 11.83 -3.27
C ASN A 86 2.26 13.07 -3.52
N TYR A 87 3.40 12.90 -4.20
CA TYR A 87 4.26 14.02 -4.61
C TYR A 87 3.53 15.03 -5.49
N TRP A 88 2.75 14.58 -6.49
CA TRP A 88 1.96 15.48 -7.32
C TRP A 88 0.86 16.22 -6.56
N ALA A 89 0.21 15.56 -5.59
CA ALA A 89 -0.77 16.22 -4.73
C ALA A 89 -0.12 17.35 -3.92
N TYR A 90 1.05 17.10 -3.30
CA TYR A 90 1.79 18.13 -2.58
C TYR A 90 2.35 19.24 -3.50
N ALA A 91 2.72 18.89 -4.73
CA ALA A 91 3.15 19.87 -5.72
C ALA A 91 1.99 20.77 -6.18
N ALA A 92 0.80 20.20 -6.40
CA ALA A 92 -0.39 20.94 -6.80
C ALA A 92 -0.86 21.94 -5.72
N VAL A 93 -0.70 21.59 -4.44
CA VAL A 93 -0.99 22.49 -3.30
C VAL A 93 0.12 23.52 -3.07
N GLY A 94 1.24 23.45 -3.82
CA GLY A 94 2.34 24.41 -3.72
C GLY A 94 3.25 24.20 -2.50
N ILE A 95 3.18 23.02 -1.87
CA ILE A 95 3.97 22.68 -0.67
C ILE A 95 5.25 21.93 -1.03
N ALA A 96 5.33 21.32 -2.22
CA ALA A 96 6.52 20.58 -2.65
C ALA A 96 7.75 21.49 -2.75
N LYS A 97 8.71 21.27 -1.84
CA LYS A 97 9.95 22.08 -1.74
C LYS A 97 11.11 21.54 -2.58
N VAL A 98 10.96 20.34 -3.14
CA VAL A 98 12.04 19.59 -3.79
C VAL A 98 11.61 19.25 -5.22
N GLY A 99 12.51 19.41 -6.18
CA GLY A 99 12.27 19.00 -7.57
C GLY A 99 12.22 17.47 -7.73
N LEU A 100 11.75 17.00 -8.88
CA LEU A 100 11.50 15.58 -9.16
C LEU A 100 12.75 14.70 -8.93
N GLY A 101 13.95 15.18 -9.30
CA GLY A 101 15.20 14.45 -9.07
C GLY A 101 15.53 14.23 -7.59
N GLY A 102 15.34 15.25 -6.75
CA GLY A 102 15.53 15.12 -5.30
C GLY A 102 14.44 14.26 -4.66
N PHE A 103 13.20 14.35 -5.13
CA PHE A 103 12.13 13.44 -4.70
C PHE A 103 12.49 11.97 -4.94
N LEU A 104 13.00 11.63 -6.12
CA LEU A 104 13.37 10.25 -6.45
C LEU A 104 14.47 9.72 -5.53
N LEU A 105 15.55 10.48 -5.36
CA LEU A 105 16.73 10.03 -4.62
C LEU A 105 16.55 10.11 -3.10
N ASP A 106 15.92 11.17 -2.60
CA ASP A 106 15.86 11.46 -1.16
C ASP A 106 14.59 10.91 -0.51
N THR A 107 13.53 10.67 -1.30
CA THR A 107 12.22 10.25 -0.78
C THR A 107 11.80 8.89 -1.34
N LEU A 108 11.73 8.72 -2.66
CA LEU A 108 11.19 7.52 -3.28
C LEU A 108 12.07 6.29 -3.01
N LEU A 109 13.35 6.34 -3.39
CA LEU A 109 14.28 5.21 -3.22
C LEU A 109 14.38 4.74 -1.75
N PRO A 110 14.63 5.62 -0.77
CA PRO A 110 14.70 5.20 0.64
C PRO A 110 13.39 4.61 1.15
N THR A 111 12.25 5.14 0.69
CA THR A 111 10.92 4.65 1.07
C THR A 111 10.64 3.28 0.47
N LEU A 112 10.99 3.04 -0.79
CA LEU A 112 10.87 1.72 -1.42
C LEU A 112 11.72 0.68 -0.70
N LEU A 113 12.98 1.00 -0.41
CA LEU A 113 13.89 0.08 0.28
C LEU A 113 13.40 -0.27 1.68
N LEU A 114 12.99 0.72 2.48
CA LEU A 114 12.51 0.50 3.84
C LEU A 114 11.26 -0.40 3.84
N ASN A 115 10.30 -0.09 2.98
CA ASN A 115 9.04 -0.82 2.95
C ASN A 115 9.18 -2.21 2.30
N LEU A 116 10.15 -2.40 1.41
CA LEU A 116 10.53 -3.73 0.94
C LEU A 116 11.04 -4.59 2.11
N VAL A 117 11.89 -4.04 2.98
CA VAL A 117 12.35 -4.76 4.18
C VAL A 117 11.17 -5.12 5.09
N TYR A 118 10.22 -4.20 5.28
CA TYR A 118 8.99 -4.51 6.01
C TYR A 118 8.19 -5.63 5.37
N LEU A 119 7.98 -5.60 4.04
CA LEU A 119 7.29 -6.68 3.35
C LEU A 119 7.98 -8.01 3.57
N LEU A 120 9.31 -8.09 3.39
CA LEU A 120 10.07 -9.34 3.56
C LEU A 120 9.95 -9.89 4.99
N PHE A 121 9.97 -9.02 6.00
CA PHE A 121 9.88 -9.42 7.40
C PHE A 121 8.45 -9.79 7.81
N LEU A 122 7.46 -9.00 7.38
CA LEU A 122 6.05 -9.21 7.71
C LEU A 122 5.35 -10.24 6.82
N TYR A 123 5.95 -10.66 5.71
CA TYR A 123 5.34 -11.61 4.78
C TYR A 123 4.85 -12.88 5.49
N PHE A 124 5.76 -13.56 6.22
CA PHE A 124 5.45 -14.79 6.94
C PHE A 124 4.40 -14.62 8.05
N PRO A 125 4.53 -13.65 8.98
CA PRO A 125 3.52 -13.48 10.03
C PRO A 125 2.16 -13.06 9.49
N LEU A 126 2.11 -12.17 8.47
CA LEU A 126 0.85 -11.77 7.84
C LEU A 126 0.17 -12.94 7.15
N GLN A 127 0.93 -13.74 6.40
CA GLN A 127 0.38 -14.93 5.73
C GLN A 127 -0.27 -15.86 6.75
N LYS A 128 0.43 -16.18 7.84
CA LYS A 128 -0.08 -17.08 8.88
C LYS A 128 -1.30 -16.50 9.60
N LEU A 129 -1.31 -15.21 9.87
CA LEU A 129 -2.41 -14.54 10.58
C LEU A 129 -3.69 -14.51 9.72
N ILE A 130 -3.56 -14.13 8.44
CA ILE A 130 -4.69 -14.00 7.53
C ILE A 130 -5.28 -15.37 7.20
N THR A 131 -4.44 -16.38 6.93
CA THR A 131 -4.96 -17.74 6.69
C THR A 131 -5.61 -18.34 7.93
N TRP A 132 -5.06 -18.08 9.12
CA TRP A 132 -5.68 -18.51 10.38
C TRP A 132 -7.03 -17.85 10.62
N ALA A 133 -7.14 -16.54 10.39
CA ALA A 133 -8.41 -15.82 10.47
C ALA A 133 -9.42 -16.37 9.45
N ALA A 134 -8.96 -16.69 8.25
CA ALA A 134 -9.79 -17.25 7.21
C ALA A 134 -10.33 -18.65 7.53
N ASP A 135 -9.54 -19.47 8.22
CA ASP A 135 -9.97 -20.81 8.64
C ASP A 135 -11.00 -20.78 9.79
N ILE A 136 -11.07 -19.70 10.58
CA ILE A 136 -12.10 -19.54 11.62
C ILE A 136 -13.47 -19.29 10.99
N GLU A 137 -13.56 -18.42 9.98
CA GLU A 137 -14.81 -18.07 9.30
C GLU A 137 -15.45 -19.29 8.59
N ARG A 138 -14.64 -20.29 8.24
CA ARG A 138 -15.08 -21.53 7.59
C ARG A 138 -15.69 -22.57 8.54
N ARG A 139 -15.59 -22.41 9.86
CA ARG A 139 -16.13 -23.34 10.87
C ARG A 139 -17.45 -22.87 11.42
#